data_AF-A0A699TEZ1-F1
#
_entry.id   AF-A0A699TEZ1-F1
#
_cell.length_a   1.000
_cell.length_b   1.000
_cell.length_c   1.000
_cell.angle_alpha   90.00
_cell.angle_beta   90.00
_cell.angle_gamma   90.00
#
_symmetry.space_group_name_H-M   'P 1'
#
loop_
_entity.id
_entity.type
_entity.pdbx_description
1 polymer ?
#
loop_
_entity_poly.entity_id
_entity_poly.type
_entity_poly.pdbx_seq_one_letter_code
_entity_poly.pdbx_strand_id
1 'polypeptide(L)' 'MNFTIVRSLSPYNGIIGRPGIKEIQAVPSTAHEMLKFPVNDGIVTIRSTILILVECAMVITSSEVPKEMGERERER' A
#
# COMPACT_ATOMS: atom_id res chain seq x y z
N MET A 1 15.92 -9.14 4.48
CA MET A 1 14.47 -9.07 4.21
C MET A 1 13.89 -10.47 4.09
N ASN A 2 12.84 -10.81 4.84
CA ASN A 2 12.10 -12.07 4.71
C ASN A 2 10.68 -11.77 4.22
N PHE A 3 10.13 -12.63 3.37
CA PHE A 3 8.75 -12.51 2.88
C PHE A 3 8.08 -13.88 2.79
N THR A 4 6.75 -13.87 2.87
CA THR A 4 5.91 -15.06 2.70
C THR A 4 5.09 -14.90 1.43
N ILE A 5 5.06 -15.94 0.60
CA ILE A 5 4.20 -15.99 -0.58
C ILE A 5 2.88 -16.66 -0.20
N VAL A 6 1.78 -15.96 -0.44
CA VAL A 6 0.43 -16.50 -0.26
C VAL A 6 -0.21 -16.62 -1.63
N ARG A 7 -0.67 -17.83 -2.00
CA ARG A 7 -1.39 -18.06 -3.25
C ARG A 7 -2.88 -17.81 -3.04
N SER A 8 -3.31 -16.56 -3.23
CA SER A 8 -4.71 -16.16 -3.16
C SER A 8 -5.06 -15.16 -4.25
N LEU A 9 -6.35 -15.10 -4.62
CA LEU A 9 -6.89 -13.96 -5.36
C LEU A 9 -6.94 -12.79 -4.39
N SER A 10 -6.08 -11.80 -4.61
CA SER A 10 -5.96 -10.61 -3.76
C SER A 10 -5.91 -9.38 -4.66
N PRO A 11 -6.61 -8.30 -4.31
CA PRO A 11 -6.50 -7.03 -5.03
C PRO A 11 -5.11 -6.39 -4.86
N TYR A 12 -4.32 -6.85 -3.89
CA TYR A 12 -2.96 -6.39 -3.64
C TYR A 12 -1.93 -7.43 -4.08
N ASN A 13 -0.91 -6.96 -4.79
CA ASN A 13 0.24 -7.77 -5.24
C ASN A 13 1.27 -8.04 -4.12
N GLY A 14 1.20 -7.31 -3.01
CA GLY A 14 2.10 -7.48 -1.87
C GLY A 14 1.77 -6.52 -0.74
N ILE A 15 2.11 -6.92 0.49
CA ILE A 15 1.93 -6.12 1.69
C ILE A 15 3.31 -5.84 2.28
N ILE A 16 3.70 -4.56 2.30
CA ILE A 16 4.98 -4.13 2.84
C ILE A 16 4.74 -3.49 4.19
N GLY A 17 5.18 -4.17 5.26
CA GLY A 17 5.14 -3.62 6.61
C GLY A 17 6.17 -2.51 6.82
N ARG A 18 6.07 -1.80 7.96
CA ARG A 18 7.05 -0.76 8.35
C ARG A 18 8.51 -1.23 8.35
N PRO A 19 8.86 -2.45 8.83
CA PRO A 19 10.23 -2.93 8.74
C PRO A 19 10.71 -2.99 7.28
N GLY A 20 9.82 -3.43 6.38
CA GLY A 20 10.13 -3.52 4.96
C GLY A 20 10.37 -2.15 4.34
N ILE A 21 9.49 -1.18 4.60
CA ILE A 21 9.65 0.23 4.17
C ILE A 21 10.99 0.79 4.64
N LYS A 22 11.37 0.53 5.91
CA LYS A 22 12.66 0.99 6.46
C LYS A 22 13.85 0.34 5.77
N GLU A 23 13.80 -0.97 5.53
CA GLU A 23 14.89 -1.73 4.94
C GLU A 23 15.20 -1.28 3.50
N ILE A 24 14.16 -0.99 2.69
CA ILE A 24 14.34 -0.47 1.33
C ILE A 24 14.46 1.06 1.27
N GLN A 25 14.47 1.75 2.42
CA GLN A 25 14.53 3.22 2.51
C GLN A 25 13.41 3.89 1.70
N ALA A 26 12.21 3.30 1.70
CA ALA A 26 11.10 3.82 0.93
C ALA A 26 10.44 5.03 1.59
N VAL A 27 10.02 5.96 0.74
CA VAL A 27 9.29 7.18 1.09
C VAL A 27 7.87 7.09 0.51
N PRO A 28 6.86 6.77 1.32
CA PRO A 28 5.46 6.79 0.89
C PRO A 28 4.91 8.21 0.85
N SER A 29 4.05 8.48 -0.13
CA SER A 29 3.26 9.70 -0.25
C SER A 29 1.81 9.32 -0.54
N THR A 30 0.95 9.46 0.47
CA THR A 30 -0.49 9.17 0.33
C THR A 30 -1.17 10.18 -0.59
N ALA A 31 -0.83 11.47 -0.48
CA ALA A 31 -1.40 12.54 -1.31
C ALA A 31 -1.18 12.33 -2.82
N HIS A 32 -0.08 11.67 -3.20
CA HIS A 32 0.26 11.38 -4.59
C HIS A 32 0.11 9.90 -4.95
N GLU A 33 -0.41 9.10 -4.01
CA GLU A 33 -0.54 7.64 -4.09
C GLU A 33 0.74 6.97 -4.61
N MET A 34 1.88 7.33 -4.04
CA MET A 34 3.20 7.00 -4.57
C MET A 34 4.14 6.46 -3.49
N LEU A 35 5.00 5.52 -3.86
CA LEU A 35 6.07 4.99 -3.03
C LEU A 35 7.38 5.07 -3.81
N LYS A 36 8.37 5.77 -3.26
CA LYS A 36 9.70 5.90 -3.89
C LYS A 36 10.75 5.19 -3.06
N PHE A 37 11.73 4.56 -3.67
CA PHE A 37 12.88 3.99 -2.97
C PHE A 37 14.14 3.96 -3.85
N PRO A 38 15.33 4.11 -3.25
CA PRO A 38 16.58 4.04 -4.00
C PRO A 38 16.87 2.63 -4.50
N VAL A 39 17.50 2.54 -5.67
CA VAL A 39 18.13 1.35 -6.24
C VAL A 39 19.51 1.75 -6.76
N ASN A 40 20.35 0.78 -7.14
CA ASN A 40 21.74 1.03 -7.53
C ASN A 40 21.91 2.09 -8.63
N ASP A 41 20.93 2.22 -9.54
CA ASP A 41 20.98 3.13 -10.70
C ASP A 41 19.87 4.20 -10.67
N GLY A 42 19.35 4.54 -9.49
CA GLY A 42 18.40 5.64 -9.36
C GLY A 42 17.29 5.41 -8.34
N ILE A 43 16.08 5.87 -8.67
CA ILE A 43 14.92 5.82 -7.77
C ILE A 43 13.79 5.09 -8.48
N VAL A 44 13.34 3.98 -7.90
CA VAL A 44 12.12 3.32 -8.32
C VAL A 44 10.93 4.06 -7.73
N THR A 45 9.91 4.27 -8.55
CA THR A 45 8.64 4.89 -8.16
C THR A 45 7.51 3.93 -8.46
N ILE A 46 6.82 3.48 -7.42
CA ILE A 46 5.54 2.77 -7.54
C ILE A 46 4.45 3.82 -7.38
N ARG A 47 3.49 3.84 -8.30
CA ARG A 47 2.39 4.81 -8.28
C ARG A 47 1.09 4.08 -8.50
N SER A 48 0.09 4.38 -7.67
CA SER A 48 -1.26 3.89 -7.87
C SER A 48 -1.84 4.50 -9.16
N THR A 49 -2.72 3.76 -9.80
CA THR A 49 -3.51 4.26 -10.93
C THR A 49 -4.98 4.17 -10.58
N ILE A 50 -5.80 5.06 -11.15
CA ILE A 50 -7.24 5.11 -10.86
C ILE A 50 -7.91 3.76 -11.13
N LEU A 51 -7.49 3.03 -12.17
CA LEU A 51 -8.05 1.70 -12.48
C LEU A 51 -7.82 0.69 -11.34
N ILE A 52 -6.61 0.64 -10.79
CA ILE A 52 -6.27 -0.25 -9.68
C ILE A 52 -7.06 0.14 -8.42
N LEU A 53 -7.22 1.45 -8.18
CA LEU A 53 -8.01 1.96 -7.05
C LEU A 53 -9.49 1.56 -7.16
N VAL A 54 -10.07 1.67 -8.35
CA VAL A 54 -11.47 1.31 -8.63
C VAL A 54 -11.68 -0.19 -8.46
N GLU A 55 -10.79 -1.02 -9.00
CA GLU A 55 -10.86 -2.48 -8.84
C GLU A 55 -10.74 -2.90 -7.37
N CYS A 56 -9.75 -2.34 -6.64
CA CYS A 56 -9.62 -2.57 -5.20
C CYS A 56 -10.88 -2.15 -4.45
N ALA A 57 -11.43 -0.96 -4.74
CA ALA A 57 -12.64 -0.48 -4.11
C ALA A 57 -13.83 -1.41 -4.38
N MET A 58 -14.01 -1.85 -5.62
CA MET A 58 -15.10 -2.76 -6.01
C MET A 58 -15.00 -4.10 -5.26
N VAL A 59 -13.79 -4.68 -5.19
CA VAL A 59 -13.54 -5.91 -4.43
C VAL A 59 -13.84 -5.69 -2.95
N ILE A 60 -13.40 -4.58 -2.35
CA ILE A 60 -13.65 -4.26 -0.94
C ILE A 60 -15.15 -4.10 -0.67
N THR A 61 -15.89 -3.41 -1.55
CA THR A 61 -17.35 -3.23 -1.44
C THR A 61 -18.13 -4.51 -1.70
N SER A 62 -17.57 -5.46 -2.46
CA SER A 62 -18.16 -6.79 -2.62
C SER A 62 -17.94 -7.70 -1.41
N SER A 63 -17.01 -7.33 -0.51
CA SER A 63 -16.59 -8.15 0.64
C SER A 63 -17.03 -7.60 2.01
N GLU A 64 -18.08 -6.78 2.10
CA GLU A 64 -18.44 -6.09 3.35
C GLU A 64 -18.62 -7.03 4.57
N VAL A 65 -17.72 -6.82 5.55
CA VAL A 65 -18.04 -6.75 6.99
C VAL A 65 -17.85 -5.27 7.40
N PRO A 66 -18.70 -4.68 8.27
CA PRO A 66 -18.84 -3.22 8.41
C PRO A 66 -17.57 -2.50 8.88
N LYS A 67 -17.34 -1.29 8.35
CA LYS A 67 -16.27 -0.37 8.75
C LYS A 67 -16.63 0.40 10.01
N GLU A 68 -15.73 0.40 11.00
CA GLU A 68 -15.63 1.53 11.93
C GLU A 68 -14.59 2.54 11.40
N MET A 69 -15.09 3.74 11.07
CA MET A 69 -14.32 4.89 10.65
C MET A 69 -13.90 5.65 11.91
N GLY A 70 -12.76 5.29 12.49
CA GLY A 70 -12.18 6.04 13.60
C GLY A 70 -11.49 7.30 13.10
N GLU A 71 -12.20 8.43 13.10
CA GLU A 71 -11.56 9.75 13.17
C GLU A 71 -10.69 9.77 14.43
N ARG A 72 -9.37 9.93 14.28
CA ARG A 72 -8.49 10.18 15.43
C ARG A 72 -7.94 11.58 15.27
N GLU A 73 -8.55 12.49 16.03
CA GLU A 73 -8.08 13.84 16.26
C GLU A 73 -6.59 13.85 16.60
N ARG A 74 -5.88 14.83 16.01
CA ARG A 74 -4.54 15.22 16.43
C ARG A 74 -4.63 15.87 17.81
N GLU A 75 -4.01 15.27 18.80
CA GLU A 75 -3.52 16.03 19.96
C GLU A 75 -2.03 16.35 19.75
N ARG A 76 -1.66 17.58 20.11
CA ARG A 76 -0.35 18.20 19.91
C ARG A 76 0.71 17.62 20.83
#